data_AF-A0A2V7NAI2-F1
#
_entry.id   AF-A0A2V7NAI2-F1
#
_cell.length_a   1.000
_cell.length_b   1.000
_cell.length_c   1.000
_cell.angle_alpha   90.00
_cell.angle_beta   90.00
_cell.angle_gamma   90.00
#
_symmetry.space_group_name_H-M   'P 1'
#
loop_
_entity.id
_entity.type
_entity.pdbx_description
1 polymer ?
#
loop_
_entity_poly.entity_id
_entity_poly.type
_entity_poly.pdbx_seq_one_letter_code
_entity_poly.pdbx_strand_id
1 'polypeptide(L)'
;MPVTAKLSRKFYDTFGDEIATELVEWFNQVDATYRGDLRELNELNFGRFDAKLEQRVAELDAKIEQRVAELDARIEQRYTQLDAKLEQRIAELDATIEKRYGQLDAKIEQRYAQLDAKVDQRMAELRKDLADMKSDLVRWMFMFWAPTALGVVGTALSVVALLLRR
;
A
#
# COMPACT_ATOMS: atom_id res chain seq x y z
N MET A 1 -37.48 67.26 -18.65
CA MET A 1 -38.95 67.41 -18.74
C MET A 1 -39.41 68.21 -17.53
N PRO A 2 -39.78 69.48 -17.70
CA PRO A 2 -40.30 70.31 -16.62
C PRO A 2 -41.61 69.72 -16.07
N VAL A 3 -41.85 69.91 -14.79
CA VAL A 3 -43.12 69.57 -14.16
C VAL A 3 -44.14 70.67 -14.47
N THR A 4 -45.26 70.29 -15.08
CA THR A 4 -46.42 71.17 -15.21
C THR A 4 -47.13 71.29 -13.87
N ALA A 5 -46.63 72.18 -13.01
CA ALA A 5 -47.34 72.58 -11.80
C ALA A 5 -48.58 73.40 -12.19
N LYS A 6 -49.77 72.91 -11.86
CA LYS A 6 -51.04 73.63 -12.11
C LYS A 6 -51.43 74.40 -10.85
N LEU A 7 -51.26 75.72 -10.88
CA LEU A 7 -51.77 76.63 -9.86
C LEU A 7 -53.25 76.96 -10.13
N SER A 8 -54.03 77.19 -9.08
CA SER A 8 -55.46 77.49 -9.20
C SER A 8 -55.70 78.91 -9.73
N ARG A 9 -56.80 79.13 -10.47
CA ARG A 9 -57.16 80.47 -11.01
C ARG A 9 -57.24 81.55 -9.92
N LYS A 10 -57.81 81.21 -8.77
CA LYS A 10 -57.87 82.08 -7.58
C LYS A 10 -56.49 82.52 -7.10
N PHE A 11 -55.46 81.70 -7.28
CA PHE A 11 -54.09 82.05 -6.91
C PHE A 11 -53.51 83.12 -7.83
N TYR A 12 -53.70 82.98 -9.14
CA TYR A 12 -53.34 84.02 -10.13
C TYR A 12 -54.09 85.33 -9.86
N ASP A 13 -55.40 85.25 -9.58
CA ASP A 13 -56.20 86.45 -9.28
C ASP A 13 -55.77 87.15 -7.98
N THR A 14 -55.21 86.41 -7.01
CA THR A 14 -54.83 86.95 -5.69
C THR A 14 -53.39 87.48 -5.67
N PHE A 15 -52.46 86.81 -6.35
CA PHE A 15 -51.02 87.09 -6.28
C PHE A 15 -50.43 87.61 -7.60
N GLY A 16 -51.19 87.59 -8.70
CA GLY A 16 -50.73 88.03 -10.02
C GLY A 16 -49.98 86.95 -10.80
N ASP A 17 -49.92 87.12 -12.11
CA ASP A 17 -49.29 86.17 -13.05
C ASP A 17 -47.78 86.06 -12.84
N GLU A 18 -47.13 87.14 -12.43
CA GLU A 18 -45.68 87.21 -12.22
C GLU A 18 -45.24 86.28 -11.08
N ILE A 19 -45.83 86.44 -9.89
CA ILE A 19 -45.54 85.59 -8.72
C ILE A 19 -45.89 84.13 -8.98
N ALA A 20 -46.99 83.86 -9.69
CA ALA A 20 -47.39 82.49 -10.03
C ALA A 20 -46.39 81.83 -11.00
N THR A 21 -45.85 82.58 -11.96
CA THR A 21 -44.84 82.10 -12.91
C THR A 21 -43.51 81.83 -12.22
N GLU A 22 -43.03 82.76 -11.40
CA GLU A 22 -41.80 82.60 -10.61
C GLU A 22 -41.86 81.35 -9.71
N LEU A 23 -43.01 81.08 -9.08
CA LEU A 23 -43.19 79.89 -8.24
C LEU A 23 -43.08 78.58 -9.06
N VAL A 24 -43.65 78.56 -10.26
CA VAL A 24 -43.57 77.39 -11.16
C VAL A 24 -42.15 77.20 -11.67
N GLU A 25 -41.44 78.28 -12.00
CA GLU A 25 -40.04 78.24 -12.42
C GLU A 25 -39.13 77.75 -11.29
N TRP A 26 -39.30 78.29 -10.08
CA TRP A 26 -38.58 77.83 -8.88
C TRP A 26 -38.85 76.34 -8.62
N PHE A 27 -40.12 75.89 -8.71
CA PHE A 27 -40.46 74.48 -8.52
C PHE A 27 -39.79 73.58 -9.58
N ASN A 28 -39.76 74.01 -10.84
CA ASN A 28 -39.08 73.30 -11.91
C ASN A 28 -37.56 73.24 -11.70
N GLN A 29 -36.96 74.32 -11.17
CA GLN A 29 -35.54 74.35 -10.83
C GLN A 29 -35.23 73.37 -9.69
N VAL A 30 -36.06 73.35 -8.63
CA VAL A 30 -35.90 72.42 -7.51
C VAL A 30 -36.07 70.96 -7.95
N ASP A 31 -37.10 70.63 -8.74
CA ASP A 31 -37.29 69.27 -9.28
C ASP A 31 -36.12 68.83 -10.18
N ALA A 32 -35.59 69.74 -11.01
CA ALA A 32 -34.44 69.45 -11.84
C ALA A 32 -33.19 69.13 -11.00
N THR A 33 -32.91 69.93 -9.97
CA THR A 33 -31.80 69.68 -9.03
C THR A 33 -31.98 68.34 -8.31
N TYR A 34 -33.15 68.07 -7.74
CA TYR A 34 -33.40 66.85 -6.97
C TYR A 34 -33.29 65.58 -7.84
N ARG A 35 -33.75 65.64 -9.10
CA ARG A 35 -33.56 64.54 -10.06
C ARG A 35 -32.10 64.35 -10.45
N GLY A 36 -31.33 65.44 -10.52
CA GLY A 36 -29.88 65.42 -10.71
C GLY A 36 -29.20 64.68 -9.55
N ASP A 37 -29.43 65.15 -8.33
CA ASP A 37 -28.86 64.58 -7.11
C ASP A 37 -29.23 63.10 -6.95
N LEU A 38 -30.49 62.73 -7.24
CA LEU A 38 -30.93 61.34 -7.21
C LEU A 38 -30.20 60.47 -8.23
N ARG A 39 -29.96 60.98 -9.45
CA ARG A 39 -29.19 60.26 -10.47
C ARG A 39 -27.74 60.10 -10.03
N GLU A 40 -27.11 61.15 -9.54
CA GLU A 40 -25.73 61.12 -9.08
C GLU A 40 -25.55 60.13 -7.92
N LEU A 41 -26.43 60.19 -6.91
CA LEU A 41 -26.44 59.23 -5.81
C LEU A 41 -26.64 57.80 -6.30
N ASN A 42 -27.50 57.59 -7.28
CA ASN A 42 -27.79 56.29 -7.84
C ASN A 42 -26.59 55.74 -8.62
N GLU A 43 -25.96 56.54 -9.48
CA GLU A 43 -24.73 56.20 -10.21
C GLU A 43 -23.59 55.88 -9.24
N LEU A 44 -23.40 56.68 -8.20
CA LEU A 44 -22.36 56.47 -7.20
C LEU A 44 -22.61 55.20 -6.37
N ASN A 45 -23.86 54.92 -6.02
CA ASN A 45 -24.23 53.69 -5.33
C ASN A 45 -24.05 52.46 -6.21
N PHE A 46 -24.43 52.52 -7.50
CA PHE A 46 -24.22 51.43 -8.44
C PHE A 46 -22.74 51.18 -8.68
N GLY A 47 -21.92 52.21 -8.88
CA GLY A 47 -20.47 52.06 -9.05
C GLY A 47 -19.81 51.44 -7.81
N ARG A 48 -20.22 51.84 -6.60
CA ARG A 48 -19.74 51.20 -5.36
C ARG A 48 -20.18 49.75 -5.22
N PHE A 49 -21.42 49.44 -5.61
CA PHE A 49 -21.94 48.09 -5.56
C PHE A 49 -21.20 47.17 -6.54
N ASP A 50 -20.97 47.64 -7.76
CA ASP A 50 -20.26 46.92 -8.82
C ASP A 50 -18.82 46.64 -8.41
N ALA A 51 -18.08 47.66 -7.96
CA ALA A 51 -16.71 47.49 -7.45
C ALA A 51 -16.63 46.49 -6.28
N LYS A 52 -17.62 46.48 -5.38
CA LYS A 52 -17.68 45.53 -4.27
C LYS A 52 -18.00 44.11 -4.73
N LEU A 53 -18.82 43.96 -5.77
CA LEU A 53 -19.08 42.66 -6.39
C LEU A 53 -17.83 42.12 -7.08
N GLU A 54 -17.17 42.94 -7.91
CA GLU A 54 -15.92 42.57 -8.57
C GLU A 54 -14.85 42.13 -7.56
N GLN A 55 -14.69 42.89 -6.48
CA GLN A 55 -13.78 42.53 -5.39
C GLN A 55 -14.14 41.15 -4.79
N ARG A 56 -15.42 40.91 -4.49
CA ARG A 56 -15.85 39.63 -3.90
C ARG A 56 -15.68 38.45 -4.85
N VAL A 57 -15.89 38.65 -6.14
CA VAL A 57 -15.65 37.61 -7.15
C VAL A 57 -14.16 37.29 -7.21
N ALA A 58 -13.29 38.30 -7.27
CA ALA A 58 -11.84 38.10 -7.26
C ALA A 58 -11.34 37.39 -5.98
N GLU A 59 -11.89 37.74 -4.81
CA GLU A 59 -11.58 37.07 -3.55
C GLU A 59 -12.04 35.59 -3.54
N LEU A 60 -13.20 35.29 -4.13
CA LEU A 60 -13.70 33.93 -4.25
C LEU A 60 -12.85 33.10 -5.23
N ASP A 61 -12.48 33.66 -6.38
CA ASP A 61 -11.63 33.00 -7.37
C ASP A 61 -10.27 32.66 -6.76
N ALA A 62 -9.61 33.63 -6.11
CA ALA A 62 -8.33 33.39 -5.43
C ALA A 62 -8.44 32.29 -4.35
N LYS A 63 -9.55 32.26 -3.60
CA LYS A 63 -9.80 31.23 -2.59
C LYS A 63 -10.03 29.85 -3.20
N ILE A 64 -10.70 29.77 -4.35
CA ILE A 64 -10.91 28.53 -5.10
C ILE A 64 -9.57 28.02 -5.64
N GLU A 65 -8.77 28.87 -6.28
CA GLU A 65 -7.43 28.52 -6.77
C GLU A 65 -6.54 27.98 -5.64
N GLN A 66 -6.52 28.66 -4.48
CA GLN A 66 -5.79 28.19 -3.32
C GLN A 66 -6.28 26.81 -2.86
N ARG A 67 -7.60 26.61 -2.76
CA ARG A 67 -8.21 25.33 -2.35
C ARG A 67 -7.85 24.20 -3.32
N VAL A 68 -7.84 24.47 -4.62
CA VAL A 68 -7.46 23.50 -5.65
C VAL A 68 -5.98 23.13 -5.50
N ALA A 69 -5.09 24.12 -5.38
CA ALA A 69 -3.66 23.86 -5.17
C ALA A 69 -3.39 23.06 -3.88
N GLU A 70 -4.10 23.36 -2.79
CA GLU A 70 -4.02 22.60 -1.53
C GLU A 70 -4.51 21.14 -1.70
N LEU A 71 -5.56 20.92 -2.49
CA LEU A 71 -6.06 19.57 -2.78
C LEU A 71 -5.07 18.79 -3.65
N ASP A 72 -4.51 19.40 -4.69
CA ASP A 72 -3.51 18.77 -5.56
C ASP A 72 -2.28 18.36 -4.76
N ALA A 73 -1.77 19.25 -3.91
CA ALA A 73 -0.63 18.94 -3.03
C ALA A 73 -0.93 17.78 -2.06
N ARG A 74 -2.15 17.73 -1.49
CA ARG A 74 -2.57 16.62 -0.62
C ARG A 74 -2.70 15.31 -1.36
N ILE A 75 -3.19 15.34 -2.60
CA ILE A 75 -3.32 14.16 -3.46
C ILE A 75 -1.92 13.62 -3.78
N GLU A 76 -1.01 14.48 -4.22
CA GLU A 76 0.38 14.10 -4.53
C GLU A 76 1.10 13.50 -3.31
N GLN A 77 0.92 14.12 -2.14
CA GLN A 77 1.47 13.60 -0.89
C GLN A 77 0.91 12.20 -0.56
N ARG A 78 -0.39 11.98 -0.76
CA ARG A 78 -1.01 10.67 -0.52
C ARG A 78 -0.51 9.62 -1.51
N TYR A 79 -0.32 9.98 -2.77
CA TYR A 79 0.28 9.08 -3.76
C TYR A 79 1.68 8.65 -3.36
N THR A 80 2.56 9.61 -3.04
CA THR A 80 3.93 9.32 -2.58
C THR A 80 3.94 8.43 -1.33
N GLN A 81 3.03 8.68 -0.37
CA GLN A 81 2.93 7.85 0.84
C GLN A 81 2.45 6.43 0.55
N LEU A 82 1.49 6.27 -0.38
CA LEU A 82 1.01 4.95 -0.78
C LEU A 82 2.10 4.16 -1.50
N ASP A 83 2.87 4.82 -2.37
CA ASP A 83 3.97 4.21 -3.11
C ASP A 83 5.06 3.69 -2.17
N ALA A 84 5.54 4.54 -1.26
CA ALA A 84 6.52 4.16 -0.24
C ALA A 84 6.02 2.99 0.65
N LYS A 85 4.72 2.98 0.99
CA LYS A 85 4.12 1.89 1.78
C LYS A 85 4.04 0.58 0.99
N LEU A 86 3.79 0.65 -0.32
CA LEU A 86 3.78 -0.52 -1.19
C LEU A 86 5.19 -1.07 -1.36
N GLU A 87 6.18 -0.23 -1.62
CA GLU A 87 7.60 -0.63 -1.69
C GLU A 87 8.05 -1.31 -0.39
N GLN A 88 7.72 -0.73 0.77
CA GLN A 88 8.03 -1.34 2.06
C GLN A 88 7.40 -2.73 2.20
N ARG A 89 6.12 -2.89 1.83
CA ARG A 89 5.42 -4.19 1.92
C ARG A 89 6.01 -5.23 0.98
N ILE A 90 6.45 -4.83 -0.21
CA ILE A 90 7.13 -5.71 -1.16
C ILE A 90 8.46 -6.19 -0.56
N ALA A 91 9.27 -5.28 -0.02
CA ALA A 91 10.54 -5.64 0.63
C ALA A 91 10.34 -6.57 1.84
N GLU A 92 9.30 -6.32 2.66
CA GLU A 92 8.95 -7.20 3.79
C GLU A 92 8.52 -8.61 3.34
N LEU A 93 7.77 -8.70 2.23
CA LEU A 93 7.38 -9.98 1.64
C LEU A 93 8.59 -10.73 1.09
N ASP A 94 9.47 -10.06 0.36
CA ASP A 94 10.69 -10.65 -0.19
C ASP A 94 11.59 -11.20 0.92
N ALA A 95 11.83 -10.42 1.98
CA ALA A 95 12.60 -10.86 3.15
C ALA A 95 11.95 -12.07 3.85
N THR A 96 10.61 -12.10 3.94
CA THR A 96 9.88 -13.23 4.51
C THR A 96 10.02 -14.49 3.66
N ILE A 97 9.95 -14.34 2.35
CA ILE A 97 10.11 -15.43 1.37
C ILE A 97 11.52 -15.99 1.45
N GLU A 98 12.55 -15.14 1.40
CA GLU A 98 13.96 -15.53 1.50
C GLU A 98 14.24 -16.29 2.80
N LYS A 99 13.72 -15.79 3.92
CA LYS A 99 13.82 -16.48 5.22
C LYS A 99 13.17 -17.87 5.20
N ARG A 100 11.98 -17.99 4.61
CA ARG A 100 11.28 -19.29 4.51
C ARG A 100 12.03 -20.28 3.61
N TYR A 101 12.60 -19.80 2.50
CA TYR A 101 13.43 -20.63 1.64
C TYR A 101 14.67 -21.13 2.38
N GLY A 102 15.41 -20.25 3.07
CA GLY A 102 16.58 -20.66 3.85
C GLY A 102 16.24 -21.67 4.97
N GLN A 103 15.08 -21.51 5.63
CA GLN A 103 14.59 -22.47 6.61
C GLN A 103 14.24 -23.83 5.99
N LEU A 104 13.63 -23.84 4.81
CA LEU A 104 13.28 -25.06 4.10
C LEU A 104 14.55 -25.80 3.67
N ASP A 105 15.52 -25.07 3.13
CA ASP A 105 16.81 -25.61 2.66
C ASP A 105 17.59 -26.25 3.81
N ALA A 106 17.72 -25.53 4.93
CA ALA A 106 18.34 -26.07 6.15
C ALA A 106 17.64 -27.33 6.68
N LYS A 107 16.30 -27.40 6.58
CA LYS A 107 15.53 -28.57 7.00
C LYS A 107 15.72 -29.75 6.05
N ILE A 108 15.86 -29.50 4.76
CA ILE A 108 16.17 -30.51 3.75
C ILE A 108 17.57 -31.08 4.00
N GLU A 109 18.58 -30.23 4.16
CA GLU A 109 19.95 -30.64 4.50
C GLU A 109 19.99 -31.48 5.78
N GLN A 110 19.30 -31.04 6.83
CA GLN A 110 19.19 -31.81 8.07
C GLN A 110 18.58 -33.20 7.85
N ARG A 111 17.55 -33.31 7.01
CA ARG A 111 16.89 -34.59 6.70
C ARG A 111 17.80 -35.50 5.89
N TYR A 112 18.58 -34.96 4.95
CA TYR A 112 19.58 -35.71 4.20
C TYR A 112 20.66 -36.27 5.13
N ALA A 113 21.26 -35.43 5.98
CA ALA A 113 22.26 -35.88 6.94
C ALA A 113 21.73 -36.96 7.90
N GLN A 114 20.48 -36.82 8.37
CA GLN A 114 19.83 -37.85 9.20
C GLN A 114 19.60 -39.16 8.44
N LEU A 115 19.22 -39.10 7.17
CA LEU A 115 19.01 -40.28 6.35
C LEU A 115 20.34 -41.00 6.10
N ASP A 116 21.38 -40.26 5.76
CA ASP A 116 22.72 -40.77 5.50
C ASP A 116 23.28 -41.50 6.73
N ALA A 117 23.22 -40.85 7.90
CA ALA A 117 23.62 -41.47 9.17
C ALA A 117 22.83 -42.75 9.48
N LYS A 118 21.53 -42.79 9.15
CA LYS A 118 20.69 -43.98 9.36
C LYS A 118 21.05 -45.10 8.39
N VAL A 119 21.39 -44.77 7.14
CA VAL A 119 21.87 -45.74 6.15
C VAL A 119 23.20 -46.33 6.59
N ASP A 120 24.15 -45.49 7.03
CA ASP A 120 25.44 -45.93 7.56
C ASP A 120 25.29 -46.87 8.75
N GLN A 121 24.41 -46.52 9.70
CA GLN A 121 24.11 -47.36 10.84
C GLN A 121 23.57 -48.73 10.40
N ARG A 122 22.60 -48.76 9.48
CA ARG A 122 22.03 -50.01 8.96
C ARG A 122 23.06 -50.85 8.21
N MET A 123 23.96 -50.23 7.45
CA MET A 123 25.04 -50.93 6.76
C MET A 123 26.06 -51.51 7.74
N ALA A 124 26.35 -50.82 8.84
CA ALA A 124 27.20 -51.34 9.91
C ALA A 124 26.55 -52.53 10.64
N GLU A 125 25.25 -52.45 10.96
CA GLU A 125 24.46 -53.56 11.52
C GLU A 125 24.47 -54.77 10.58
N LEU A 126 24.16 -54.60 9.30
CA LEU A 126 24.17 -55.69 8.32
C LEU A 126 25.56 -56.34 8.16
N ARG A 127 26.63 -55.55 8.16
CA ARG A 127 28.00 -56.08 8.11
C ARG A 127 28.33 -56.92 9.34
N LYS A 128 27.87 -56.50 10.51
CA LYS A 128 28.04 -57.25 11.76
C LYS A 128 27.25 -58.56 11.72
N ASP A 129 25.97 -58.51 11.37
CA ASP A 129 25.12 -59.70 11.28
C ASP A 129 25.68 -60.73 10.28
N LEU A 130 26.23 -60.26 9.15
CA LEU A 130 26.89 -61.12 8.16
C LEU A 130 28.17 -61.76 8.73
N ALA A 131 28.96 -61.01 9.49
CA ALA A 131 30.17 -61.52 10.13
C ALA A 131 29.85 -62.56 11.21
N ASP A 132 28.81 -62.30 12.01
CA ASP A 132 28.32 -63.21 13.04
C ASP A 132 27.80 -64.51 12.40
N MET A 133 26.98 -64.42 11.35
CA MET A 133 26.50 -65.59 10.60
C MET A 133 27.65 -66.40 9.98
N LYS A 134 28.67 -65.73 9.42
CA LYS A 134 29.87 -66.40 8.90
C LYS A 134 30.64 -67.11 10.02
N SER A 135 30.79 -66.47 11.17
CA SER A 135 31.45 -67.05 12.35
C SER A 135 30.71 -68.29 12.86
N ASP A 136 29.38 -68.21 12.96
CA ASP A 136 28.54 -69.33 13.40
C ASP A 136 28.56 -70.49 12.39
N LEU A 137 28.53 -70.20 11.09
CA LEU A 137 28.68 -71.22 10.06
C LEU A 137 30.04 -71.92 10.16
N VAL A 138 31.13 -71.18 10.34
CA VAL A 138 32.47 -71.75 10.53
C VAL A 138 32.52 -72.62 11.79
N ARG A 139 31.98 -72.14 12.92
CA ARG A 139 31.89 -72.93 14.16
C ARG A 139 31.12 -74.23 13.95
N TRP A 140 29.97 -74.16 13.27
CA TRP A 140 29.16 -75.34 12.96
C TRP A 140 29.91 -76.32 12.05
N MET A 141 30.60 -75.83 11.01
CA MET A 141 31.44 -76.66 10.15
C MET A 141 32.51 -77.39 10.95
N PHE A 142 33.20 -76.72 11.89
CA PHE A 142 34.18 -77.39 12.75
C PHE A 142 33.53 -78.44 13.66
N MET A 143 32.40 -78.13 14.30
CA MET A 143 31.70 -79.09 15.15
C MET A 143 31.27 -80.35 14.38
N PHE A 144 30.81 -80.19 13.15
CA PHE A 144 30.33 -81.29 12.32
C PHE A 144 31.47 -82.07 11.65
N TRP A 145 32.46 -81.38 11.07
CA TRP A 145 33.50 -82.00 10.25
C TRP A 145 34.77 -82.39 11.02
N ALA A 146 35.09 -81.79 12.18
CA ALA A 146 36.31 -82.14 12.90
C ALA A 146 36.35 -83.61 13.36
N PRO A 147 35.27 -84.19 13.92
CA PRO A 147 35.27 -85.61 14.31
C PRO A 147 35.43 -86.56 13.11
N THR A 148 34.77 -86.27 11.98
CA THR A 148 34.88 -87.10 10.77
C THR A 148 36.27 -87.01 10.14
N ALA A 149 36.86 -85.81 10.08
CA ALA A 149 38.22 -85.61 9.61
C ALA A 149 39.25 -86.36 10.49
N LEU A 150 39.13 -86.25 11.82
CA LEU A 150 39.98 -87.00 12.76
C LEU A 150 39.85 -88.53 12.57
N GLY A 151 38.61 -89.01 12.38
CA GLY A 151 38.35 -90.42 12.10
C GLY A 151 39.04 -90.92 10.83
N VAL A 152 38.93 -90.18 9.72
CA VAL A 152 39.56 -90.54 8.43
C VAL A 152 41.09 -90.52 8.52
N VAL A 153 41.67 -89.53 9.22
CA VAL A 153 43.13 -89.49 9.45
C VAL A 153 43.57 -90.69 10.30
N GLY A 154 42.82 -91.02 11.35
CA GLY A 154 43.10 -92.18 12.21
C GLY A 154 43.04 -93.51 11.45
N THR A 155 42.05 -93.69 10.57
CA THR A 155 41.95 -94.90 9.75
C THR A 155 43.08 -94.97 8.72
N ALA A 156 43.42 -93.86 8.05
CA ALA A 156 44.55 -93.81 7.11
C ALA A 156 45.88 -94.17 7.79
N LEU A 157 46.16 -93.62 8.97
CA LEU A 157 47.35 -93.96 9.77
C LEU A 157 47.38 -95.44 10.16
N SER A 158 46.23 -96.00 10.56
CA SER A 158 46.12 -97.42 10.92
C SER A 158 46.41 -98.34 9.74
N VAL A 159 45.92 -98.01 8.53
CA VAL A 159 46.20 -98.76 7.30
C VAL A 159 47.69 -98.71 6.94
N VAL A 160 48.32 -97.54 7.02
CA VAL A 160 49.76 -97.39 6.76
C VAL A 160 50.59 -98.21 7.76
N ALA A 161 50.26 -98.14 9.05
CA ALA A 161 50.94 -98.94 10.07
C ALA A 161 50.79 -100.45 9.85
N LEU A 162 49.65 -100.89 9.29
CA LEU A 162 49.42 -102.30 8.94
C LEU A 162 50.27 -102.72 7.73
N LEU A 163 50.39 -101.86 6.72
CA LEU A 163 51.19 -102.11 5.51
C LEU A 163 52.69 -102.16 5.82
N LEU A 164 53.17 -101.35 6.76
CA LEU A 164 54.57 -101.36 7.23
C LEU A 164 54.93 -102.56 8.11
N ARG A 165 53.93 -103.32 8.59
CA ARG A 165 54.10 -104.52 9.45
C ARG A 165 54.11 -105.84 8.67
N ARG A 166 53.96 -105.80 7.35
CA ARG A 166 54.15 -106.95 6.44
C ARG A 166 55.54 -106.90 5.83
#